data_AF-A0A521CQQ5-F1
#
_entry.id   AF-A0A521CQQ5-F1
#
_cell.length_a   1.000
_cell.length_b   1.000
_cell.length_c   1.000
_cell.angle_alpha   90.00
_cell.angle_beta   90.00
_cell.angle_gamma   90.00
#
_symmetry.space_group_name_H-M   'P 1'
#
loop_
_entity.id
_entity.type
_entity.pdbx_description
1 polymer ?
#
loop_
_entity_poly.entity_id
_entity_poly.type
_entity_poly.pdbx_seq_one_letter_code
_entity_poly.pdbx_strand_id
1 'polypeptide(L)'
;MLIFLVNEIMLKTITCVFTGNRPIITQQTFYTKSGYKHLLLTISMAAEHNLERFIIAQEHDYENALAEIKNGKKRSHWMWYIFPQISGLGITGTSRFYGIKNLDEAQRYADHPLLGNRLIEISKELLKLKEEDPLKILGSPDHLKLNSSMTLFSQVKNADPIFRQVLEKFFNGTEDIKTLQIIKKLT
;
A
#
# COMPACT_ATOMS: atom_id res chain seq x y z
N MET A 1 5.28 35.42 -52.03
CA MET A 1 5.91 34.76 -50.88
C MET A 1 4.95 34.80 -49.69
N LEU A 2 4.13 33.77 -49.51
CA LEU A 2 3.97 33.05 -48.24
C LEU A 2 3.06 31.85 -48.54
N ILE A 3 3.61 30.67 -48.31
CA ILE A 3 3.08 29.36 -48.69
C ILE A 3 2.11 28.89 -47.60
N PHE A 4 0.94 28.40 -48.03
CA PHE A 4 0.08 27.54 -47.23
C PHE A 4 0.86 26.27 -46.85
N LEU A 5 1.11 26.04 -45.56
CA LEU A 5 1.68 24.78 -45.06
C LEU A 5 0.64 24.02 -44.25
N VAL A 6 -0.09 23.23 -45.03
CA VAL A 6 -0.70 21.92 -44.78
C VAL A 6 -0.45 21.31 -43.40
N ASN A 7 -1.55 20.94 -42.74
CA ASN A 7 -1.63 19.95 -41.67
C ASN A 7 -1.03 18.61 -42.14
N GLU A 8 0.17 18.26 -41.67
CA GLU A 8 0.65 16.88 -41.76
C GLU A 8 0.56 16.18 -40.41
N ILE A 9 -0.56 15.47 -40.25
CA ILE A 9 -0.73 14.36 -39.32
C ILE A 9 0.08 13.18 -39.89
N MET A 10 1.20 12.81 -39.28
CA MET A 10 1.88 11.54 -39.61
C MET A 10 1.13 10.39 -38.94
N LEU A 11 0.11 9.86 -39.63
CA LEU A 11 -0.45 8.54 -39.36
C LEU A 11 0.53 7.50 -39.94
N LYS A 12 1.29 6.81 -39.08
CA LYS A 12 1.95 5.55 -39.48
C LYS A 12 1.14 4.38 -38.94
N THR A 13 0.85 3.48 -39.87
CA THR A 13 -0.01 2.31 -39.82
C THR A 13 0.35 1.34 -38.69
N ILE A 14 -0.67 0.82 -38.02
CA ILE A 14 -0.60 -0.24 -37.01
C ILE A 14 -0.52 -1.57 -37.76
N THR A 15 0.55 -2.34 -37.59
CA THR A 15 0.55 -3.78 -37.90
C THR A 15 0.33 -4.53 -36.60
N CYS A 16 -0.84 -5.14 -36.45
CA CYS A 16 -1.15 -6.01 -35.32
C CYS A 16 -0.84 -7.45 -35.75
N VAL A 17 0.07 -8.13 -35.05
CA VAL A 17 0.26 -9.59 -35.20
C VAL A 17 -0.44 -10.26 -34.03
N PHE A 18 -1.49 -11.02 -34.31
CA PHE A 18 -2.18 -11.84 -33.33
C PHE A 18 -1.63 -13.26 -33.36
N THR A 19 -1.11 -13.75 -32.24
CA THR A 19 -0.92 -15.19 -32.01
C THR A 19 -1.52 -15.59 -30.65
N GLY A 20 -2.76 -16.09 -30.67
CA GLY A 20 -3.37 -16.84 -29.55
C GLY A 20 -4.13 -16.07 -28.46
N ASN A 21 -4.87 -16.82 -27.64
CA ASN A 21 -5.87 -16.38 -26.65
C ASN A 21 -5.29 -15.88 -25.30
N ARG A 22 -4.23 -15.06 -25.30
CA ARG A 22 -3.80 -14.36 -24.07
C ARG A 22 -3.44 -12.90 -24.35
N PRO A 23 -3.94 -11.94 -23.55
CA PRO A 23 -3.51 -10.55 -23.67
C PRO A 23 -2.08 -10.41 -23.15
N ILE A 24 -1.15 -10.02 -24.03
CA ILE A 24 0.19 -9.55 -23.66
C ILE A 24 0.10 -8.02 -23.60
N ILE A 25 0.48 -7.44 -22.46
CA ILE A 25 0.58 -5.98 -22.30
C ILE A 25 1.73 -5.50 -23.19
N THR A 26 1.43 -4.96 -24.36
CA THR A 26 2.40 -4.23 -25.18
C THR A 26 2.40 -2.77 -24.75
N GLN A 27 3.49 -2.31 -24.12
CA GLN A 27 3.70 -0.89 -23.84
C GLN A 27 3.72 -0.11 -25.16
N GLN A 28 3.00 1.02 -25.21
CA GLN A 28 2.93 1.88 -26.38
C GLN A 28 3.42 3.30 -26.03
N THR A 29 4.49 3.73 -26.68
CA THR A 29 5.03 5.10 -26.56
C THR A 29 4.53 5.98 -27.71
N PHE A 30 3.76 7.01 -27.35
CA PHE A 30 3.37 8.11 -28.26
C PHE A 30 4.11 9.40 -27.91
N TYR A 31 4.50 10.18 -28.91
CA TYR A 31 5.10 11.51 -28.74
C TYR A 31 4.20 12.59 -29.36
N THR A 32 4.00 13.70 -28.66
CA THR A 32 3.45 14.94 -29.23
C THR A 32 4.42 16.09 -29.00
N LYS A 33 4.43 17.08 -29.90
CA LYS A 33 5.42 18.18 -29.98
C LYS A 33 5.36 19.19 -28.83
N SER A 34 4.50 18.99 -27.84
CA SER A 34 4.35 19.84 -26.66
C SER A 34 4.58 19.00 -25.41
N GLY A 35 5.73 19.19 -24.76
CA GLY A 35 6.40 18.32 -23.78
C GLY A 35 5.68 17.98 -22.47
N TYR A 36 4.35 17.97 -22.43
CA TYR A 36 3.55 17.63 -21.24
C TYR A 36 3.56 16.14 -20.87
N LYS A 37 4.08 15.26 -21.74
CA LYS A 37 4.12 13.82 -21.46
C LYS A 37 5.25 13.40 -20.51
N HIS A 38 6.37 14.12 -20.49
CA HIS A 38 7.44 13.87 -19.52
C HIS A 38 6.99 14.29 -18.11
N LEU A 39 6.26 15.40 -17.98
CA LEU A 39 5.81 15.89 -16.68
C LEU A 39 4.81 14.93 -16.00
N LEU A 40 3.84 14.39 -16.76
CA LEU A 40 2.87 13.42 -16.22
C LEU A 40 3.51 12.07 -15.85
N LEU A 41 4.46 11.58 -16.66
CA LEU A 41 5.16 10.32 -16.38
C LEU A 41 6.09 10.44 -15.16
N THR A 42 6.80 11.57 -15.02
CA THR A 42 7.68 11.82 -13.86
C THR A 42 6.91 12.00 -12.56
N ILE A 43 5.73 12.63 -12.58
CA ILE A 43 4.87 12.78 -11.40
C ILE A 43 4.32 11.41 -10.94
N SER A 44 3.90 10.55 -11.88
CA SER A 44 3.46 9.17 -11.59
C SER A 44 4.59 8.32 -10.98
N MET A 45 5.79 8.38 -11.55
CA MET A 45 6.94 7.65 -11.03
C MET A 45 7.41 8.18 -9.66
N ALA A 46 7.46 9.50 -9.46
CA ALA A 46 7.83 10.10 -8.18
C ALA A 46 6.83 9.80 -7.04
N ALA A 47 5.55 9.63 -7.36
CA ALA A 47 4.53 9.21 -6.40
C ALA A 47 4.67 7.72 -6.01
N GLU A 48 5.09 6.86 -6.94
CA GLU A 48 5.43 5.45 -6.68
C GLU A 48 6.71 5.28 -5.86
N HIS A 49 7.71 6.15 -6.07
CA HIS A 49 9.02 6.10 -5.39
C HIS A 49 8.95 6.15 -3.84
N ASN A 50 7.82 6.53 -3.25
CA ASN A 50 7.70 6.53 -1.80
C ASN A 50 7.40 5.12 -1.23
N LEU A 51 6.67 4.25 -1.92
CA LEU A 51 6.25 2.95 -1.35
C LEU A 51 7.30 1.83 -1.48
N GLU A 52 8.31 2.02 -2.32
CA GLU A 52 9.37 1.04 -2.61
C GLU A 52 10.06 0.52 -1.34
N ARG A 53 10.21 1.38 -0.31
CA ARG A 53 10.77 0.99 0.99
C ARG A 53 10.02 -0.19 1.63
N PHE A 54 8.69 -0.26 1.47
CA PHE A 54 7.90 -1.36 2.00
C PHE A 54 8.06 -2.62 1.16
N ILE A 55 8.12 -2.48 -0.16
CA ILE A 55 8.27 -3.60 -1.09
C ILE A 55 9.59 -4.33 -0.82
N ILE A 56 10.69 -3.58 -0.76
CA ILE A 56 12.03 -4.11 -0.48
C ILE A 56 12.06 -4.81 0.88
N ALA A 57 11.49 -4.19 1.92
CA ALA A 57 11.45 -4.79 3.26
C ALA A 57 10.62 -6.08 3.32
N GLN A 58 9.53 -6.16 2.55
CA GLN A 58 8.65 -7.32 2.54
C GLN A 58 9.15 -8.47 1.65
N GLU A 59 10.09 -8.23 0.75
CA GLU A 59 10.55 -9.22 -0.24
C GLU A 59 10.96 -10.55 0.40
N HIS A 60 11.69 -10.49 1.51
CA HIS A 60 12.20 -11.67 2.21
C HIS A 60 11.40 -12.03 3.46
N ASP A 61 10.65 -11.08 4.02
CA ASP A 61 10.01 -11.23 5.33
C ASP A 61 8.52 -11.56 5.25
N TYR A 62 7.84 -11.26 4.14
CA TYR A 62 6.38 -11.41 4.07
C TYR A 62 5.94 -12.87 4.27
N GLU A 63 6.57 -13.81 3.57
CA GLU A 63 6.21 -15.23 3.69
C GLU A 63 6.44 -15.76 5.10
N ASN A 64 7.52 -15.32 5.75
CA ASN A 64 7.79 -15.67 7.14
C ASN A 64 6.77 -15.04 8.11
N ALA A 65 6.44 -13.75 7.92
CA ALA A 65 5.41 -13.07 8.71
C ALA A 65 4.05 -13.77 8.58
N LEU A 66 3.66 -14.13 7.35
CA LEU A 66 2.43 -14.84 7.06
C LEU A 66 2.41 -16.22 7.72
N ALA A 67 3.51 -16.96 7.66
CA ALA A 67 3.64 -18.26 8.34
C ALA A 67 3.55 -18.11 9.87
N GLU A 68 4.18 -17.10 10.46
CA GLU A 68 4.09 -16.83 11.90
C GLU A 68 2.65 -16.51 12.34
N ILE A 69 1.94 -15.68 11.56
CA ILE A 69 0.52 -15.37 11.82
C ILE A 69 -0.36 -16.60 11.67
N LYS A 70 -0.18 -17.42 10.62
CA LYS A 70 -0.91 -18.69 10.46
C LYS A 70 -0.69 -19.64 11.64
N ASN A 71 0.49 -19.60 12.24
CA ASN A 71 0.84 -20.37 13.43
C ASN A 71 0.42 -19.71 14.75
N GLY A 72 -0.27 -18.56 14.70
CA GLY A 72 -0.86 -17.88 15.85
C GLY A 72 0.13 -17.16 16.75
N LYS A 73 1.40 -17.03 16.35
CA LYS A 73 2.41 -16.35 17.17
C LYS A 73 3.51 -15.73 16.34
N LYS A 74 3.61 -14.41 16.43
CA LYS A 74 4.72 -13.62 15.91
C LYS A 74 6.02 -13.93 16.66
N ARG A 75 7.12 -13.99 15.91
CA ARG A 75 8.46 -14.33 16.40
C ARG A 75 9.55 -13.40 15.86
N SER A 76 9.40 -12.91 14.63
CA SER A 76 10.43 -12.12 13.93
C SER A 76 10.12 -10.62 13.85
N HIS A 77 11.05 -9.83 13.33
CA HIS A 77 11.05 -8.36 13.42
C HIS A 77 10.45 -7.64 12.20
N TRP A 78 9.19 -7.89 11.86
CA TRP A 78 8.57 -7.39 10.62
C TRP A 78 7.41 -6.39 10.81
N MET A 79 7.05 -6.05 12.05
CA MET A 79 5.80 -5.34 12.36
C MET A 79 5.65 -4.01 11.61
N TRP A 80 6.73 -3.24 11.49
CA TRP A 80 6.68 -1.87 10.97
C TRP A 80 6.30 -1.74 9.50
N TYR A 81 6.62 -2.73 8.68
CA TYR A 81 6.40 -2.69 7.22
C TYR A 81 5.36 -3.69 6.73
N ILE A 82 4.94 -4.64 7.56
CA ILE A 82 3.80 -5.53 7.29
C ILE A 82 2.49 -4.91 7.79
N PHE A 83 2.48 -4.34 9.00
CA PHE A 83 1.36 -3.57 9.55
C PHE A 83 1.82 -2.14 9.85
N PRO A 84 2.07 -1.33 8.80
CA PRO A 84 2.57 0.02 9.01
C PRO A 84 1.52 0.90 9.68
N GLN A 85 2.00 1.85 10.49
CA GLN A 85 1.18 2.80 11.23
C GLN A 85 1.54 4.23 10.82
N ILE A 86 0.69 5.20 11.18
CA ILE A 86 0.96 6.60 10.86
C ILE A 86 2.22 7.10 11.57
N SER A 87 3.00 7.91 10.86
CA SER A 87 4.21 8.53 11.38
C SER A 87 3.89 9.43 12.58
N GLY A 88 4.83 9.53 13.51
CA GLY A 88 4.65 10.29 14.76
C GLY A 88 4.19 9.46 15.97
N LEU A 89 3.82 8.19 15.78
CA LEU A 89 3.49 7.29 16.90
C LEU A 89 4.72 6.62 17.53
N GLY A 90 5.70 6.25 16.70
CA GLY A 90 6.91 5.55 17.13
C GLY A 90 8.12 6.46 17.22
N ILE A 91 8.99 6.20 18.20
CA ILE A 91 10.19 7.00 18.48
C ILE A 91 11.49 6.36 17.96
N THR A 92 11.46 5.13 17.47
CA THR A 92 12.66 4.47 16.93
C THR A 92 12.94 4.91 15.49
N GLY A 93 14.19 4.80 15.05
CA GLY A 93 14.57 5.08 13.66
C GLY A 93 13.73 4.26 12.66
N THR A 94 13.58 2.96 12.91
CA THR A 94 12.75 2.05 12.09
C THR A 94 11.28 2.45 12.07
N SER A 95 10.71 2.85 13.22
CA SER A 95 9.31 3.30 13.27
C SER A 95 9.09 4.59 12.50
N ARG A 96 10.07 5.51 12.48
CA ARG A 96 10.00 6.73 11.66
C ARG A 96 10.15 6.42 10.17
N PHE A 97 11.09 5.54 9.81
CA PHE A 97 11.37 5.20 8.42
C PHE A 97 10.16 4.52 7.73
N TYR A 98 9.54 3.56 8.39
CA TYR A 98 8.36 2.85 7.86
C TYR A 98 7.02 3.50 8.25
N GLY A 99 7.03 4.64 8.94
CA GLY A 99 5.81 5.37 9.24
C GLY A 99 5.12 5.85 7.95
N ILE A 100 3.80 5.66 7.86
CA ILE A 100 2.97 6.25 6.80
C ILE A 100 2.81 7.73 7.08
N LYS A 101 3.15 8.60 6.13
CA LYS A 101 3.25 10.05 6.35
C LYS A 101 1.89 10.70 6.58
N ASN A 102 0.87 10.27 5.85
CA ASN A 102 -0.47 10.84 5.86
C ASN A 102 -1.49 9.87 5.24
N LEU A 103 -2.77 10.26 5.23
CA LEU A 103 -3.85 9.42 4.70
C LEU A 103 -3.75 9.17 3.20
N ASP A 104 -3.14 10.08 2.43
CA ASP A 104 -2.90 9.93 1.00
C ASP A 104 -1.84 8.85 0.71
N GLU A 105 -0.77 8.75 1.50
CA GLU A 105 0.16 7.62 1.42
C GLU A 105 -0.48 6.31 1.87
N ALA A 106 -1.34 6.34 2.90
CA ALA A 106 -2.11 5.16 3.31
C ALA A 106 -3.02 4.67 2.17
N GLN A 107 -3.70 5.59 1.47
CA GLN A 107 -4.52 5.28 0.30
C GLN A 107 -3.67 4.62 -0.81
N ARG A 108 -2.53 5.21 -1.17
CA ARG A 108 -1.63 4.61 -2.17
C ARG A 108 -1.14 3.23 -1.74
N TYR A 109 -0.82 3.03 -0.46
CA TYR A 109 -0.41 1.71 0.05
C TYR A 109 -1.54 0.68 -0.10
N ALA A 110 -2.77 1.06 0.27
CA ALA A 110 -3.95 0.20 0.16
C ALA A 110 -4.30 -0.14 -1.29
N ASP A 111 -4.19 0.82 -2.21
CA ASP A 111 -4.48 0.64 -3.64
C ASP A 111 -3.35 -0.09 -4.39
N HIS A 112 -2.17 -0.21 -3.79
CA HIS A 112 -1.03 -0.83 -4.45
C HIS A 112 -1.25 -2.35 -4.62
N PRO A 113 -1.09 -2.91 -5.85
CA PRO A 113 -1.49 -4.28 -6.17
C PRO A 113 -0.73 -5.36 -5.40
N LEU A 114 0.48 -5.09 -4.93
CA LEU A 114 1.22 -5.97 -4.02
C LEU A 114 0.91 -5.70 -2.54
N LEU A 115 1.24 -4.50 -2.05
CA LEU A 115 1.18 -4.14 -0.63
C LEU A 115 -0.25 -4.22 -0.05
N GLY A 116 -1.25 -3.69 -0.75
CA GLY A 116 -2.64 -3.76 -0.31
C GLY A 116 -3.14 -5.20 -0.20
N ASN A 117 -2.87 -6.01 -1.23
CA ASN A 117 -3.24 -7.43 -1.25
C ASN A 117 -2.56 -8.22 -0.11
N ARG A 118 -1.27 -7.95 0.15
CA ARG A 118 -0.53 -8.56 1.25
C ARG A 118 -1.10 -8.18 2.62
N LEU A 119 -1.40 -6.90 2.84
CA LEU A 119 -2.01 -6.43 4.09
C LEU A 119 -3.38 -7.08 4.33
N ILE A 120 -4.19 -7.21 3.28
CA ILE A 120 -5.50 -7.89 3.34
C ILE A 120 -5.33 -9.38 3.62
N GLU A 121 -4.42 -10.06 2.93
CA GLU A 121 -4.17 -11.50 3.10
C GLU A 121 -3.75 -11.83 4.53
N ILE A 122 -2.74 -11.16 5.06
CA ILE A 122 -2.28 -11.43 6.43
C ILE A 122 -3.34 -11.07 7.49
N SER A 123 -4.15 -10.04 7.23
CA SER A 123 -5.31 -9.69 8.08
C SER A 123 -6.38 -10.78 8.06
N LYS A 124 -6.64 -11.40 6.90
CA LYS A 124 -7.54 -12.56 6.80
C LYS A 124 -7.02 -13.75 7.60
N GLU A 125 -5.71 -14.00 7.59
CA GLU A 125 -5.12 -15.08 8.39
C GLU A 125 -5.21 -14.79 9.90
N LEU A 126 -5.01 -13.53 10.33
CA LEU A 126 -5.26 -13.12 11.71
C LEU A 126 -6.70 -13.46 12.15
N LEU A 127 -7.70 -13.15 11.34
CA LEU A 127 -9.10 -13.42 11.68
C LEU A 127 -9.44 -14.91 11.82
N LYS A 128 -8.68 -15.81 11.19
CA LYS A 128 -8.87 -17.26 11.30
C LYS A 128 -8.40 -17.83 12.64
N LEU A 129 -7.56 -17.11 13.39
CA LEU A 129 -7.05 -17.57 14.67
C LEU A 129 -8.16 -17.69 15.72
N LYS A 130 -8.08 -18.72 16.57
CA LYS A 130 -9.02 -18.89 17.70
C LYS A 130 -8.69 -17.99 18.88
N GLU A 131 -7.41 -17.64 19.05
CA GLU A 131 -6.99 -16.69 20.08
C GLU A 131 -7.50 -15.29 19.71
N GLU A 132 -8.10 -14.61 20.68
CA GLU A 132 -8.72 -13.29 20.52
C GLU A 132 -7.90 -12.20 21.22
N ASP A 133 -6.90 -12.56 22.02
CA ASP A 133 -5.99 -11.60 22.63
C ASP A 133 -4.80 -11.29 21.69
N PRO A 134 -4.75 -10.09 21.08
CA PRO A 134 -3.65 -9.71 20.19
C PRO A 134 -2.31 -9.63 20.92
N LEU A 135 -2.28 -9.44 22.25
CA LEU A 135 -1.05 -9.44 23.03
C LEU A 135 -0.39 -10.82 23.03
N LYS A 136 -1.16 -11.91 23.03
CA LYS A 136 -0.61 -13.28 22.98
C LYS A 136 -0.10 -13.65 21.59
N ILE A 137 -0.71 -13.11 20.54
CA ILE A 137 -0.34 -13.38 19.15
C ILE A 137 0.89 -12.55 18.75
N LEU A 138 0.86 -11.24 19.01
CA LEU A 138 1.87 -10.29 18.52
C LEU A 138 2.89 -9.88 19.58
N GLY A 139 2.54 -9.97 20.86
CA GLY A 139 3.36 -9.45 21.95
C GLY A 139 3.24 -7.93 22.12
N SER A 140 3.92 -7.42 23.15
CA SER A 140 4.08 -5.99 23.37
C SER A 140 5.41 -5.51 22.78
N PRO A 141 5.46 -4.35 22.09
CA PRO A 141 4.38 -3.38 21.87
C PRO A 141 3.56 -3.62 20.59
N ASP A 142 3.74 -4.75 19.90
CA ASP A 142 3.21 -4.95 18.55
C ASP A 142 1.67 -5.07 18.50
N HIS A 143 1.01 -5.57 19.54
CA HIS A 143 -0.46 -5.54 19.61
C HIS A 143 -1.03 -4.10 19.48
N LEU A 144 -0.37 -3.09 20.06
CA LEU A 144 -0.79 -1.69 19.90
C LEU A 144 -0.58 -1.21 18.46
N LYS A 145 0.49 -1.65 17.81
CA LYS A 145 0.79 -1.30 16.42
C LYS A 145 -0.24 -1.88 15.46
N LEU A 146 -0.77 -3.07 15.74
CA LEU A 146 -1.88 -3.64 14.98
C LEU A 146 -3.11 -2.72 15.07
N ASN A 147 -3.48 -2.28 16.27
CA ASN A 147 -4.61 -1.35 16.42
C ASN A 147 -4.36 -0.05 15.63
N SER A 148 -3.20 0.58 15.80
CA SER A 148 -2.85 1.80 15.04
C SER A 148 -2.88 1.57 13.51
N SER A 149 -2.40 0.43 13.02
CA SER A 149 -2.41 0.10 11.60
C SER A 149 -3.83 -0.10 11.07
N MET A 150 -4.63 -0.94 11.72
CA MET A 150 -6.02 -1.19 11.29
C MET A 150 -6.88 0.07 11.40
N THR A 151 -6.65 0.89 12.41
CA THR A 151 -7.28 2.23 12.54
C THR A 151 -6.90 3.12 11.38
N LEU A 152 -5.62 3.18 10.98
CA LEU A 152 -5.19 4.00 9.85
C LEU A 152 -5.86 3.55 8.55
N PHE A 153 -5.78 2.25 8.25
CA PHE A 153 -6.29 1.70 6.99
C PHE A 153 -7.82 1.62 6.95
N SER A 154 -8.53 1.66 8.08
CA SER A 154 -10.00 1.81 8.08
C SER A 154 -10.47 3.21 7.67
N GLN A 155 -9.58 4.23 7.69
CA GLN A 155 -9.91 5.60 7.28
C GLN A 155 -9.70 5.89 5.79
N VAL A 156 -9.10 4.97 5.02
CA VAL A 156 -8.89 5.20 3.58
C VAL A 156 -10.23 5.09 2.82
N LYS A 157 -10.32 5.71 1.64
CA LYS A 157 -11.51 5.61 0.79
C LYS A 157 -11.66 4.19 0.29
N ASN A 158 -12.89 3.67 0.31
CA ASN A 158 -13.21 2.30 -0.08
C ASN A 158 -12.36 1.25 0.66
N ALA A 159 -12.02 1.52 1.93
CA ALA A 159 -11.27 0.60 2.78
C ALA A 159 -11.88 -0.81 2.75
N ASP A 160 -11.03 -1.83 2.64
CA ASP A 160 -11.47 -3.22 2.76
C ASP A 160 -12.07 -3.43 4.17
N PRO A 161 -13.29 -4.02 4.28
CA PRO A 161 -13.94 -4.26 5.56
C PRO A 161 -13.09 -5.08 6.55
N ILE A 162 -12.09 -5.83 6.06
CA ILE A 162 -11.19 -6.65 6.88
C ILE A 162 -10.53 -5.83 8.00
N PHE A 163 -10.17 -4.57 7.75
CA PHE A 163 -9.49 -3.74 8.76
C PHE A 163 -10.40 -3.47 9.97
N ARG A 164 -11.69 -3.20 9.72
CA ARG A 164 -12.68 -3.05 10.80
C ARG A 164 -12.97 -4.37 11.49
N GLN A 165 -13.04 -5.48 10.75
CA GLN A 165 -13.26 -6.79 11.36
C GLN A 165 -12.11 -7.19 12.31
N VAL A 166 -10.86 -6.84 11.96
CA VAL A 166 -9.71 -7.03 12.86
C VAL A 166 -9.85 -6.15 14.12
N LEU A 167 -10.28 -4.90 13.97
CA LEU A 167 -10.58 -4.03 15.12
C LEU A 167 -11.69 -4.60 16.02
N GLU A 168 -12.77 -5.08 15.41
CA GLU A 168 -13.89 -5.71 16.12
C GLU A 168 -13.43 -6.94 16.91
N LYS A 169 -12.67 -7.84 16.28
CA LYS A 169 -12.24 -9.08 16.92
C LYS A 169 -11.24 -8.86 18.05
N PHE A 170 -10.21 -8.05 17.83
CA PHE A 170 -9.07 -7.96 18.75
C PHE A 170 -9.10 -6.75 19.69
N PHE A 171 -9.95 -5.76 19.40
CA PHE A 171 -10.01 -4.50 20.13
C PHE A 171 -11.46 -4.04 20.42
N ASN A 172 -12.44 -4.93 20.26
CA ASN A 172 -13.87 -4.65 20.46
C ASN A 172 -14.36 -3.45 19.65
N GLY A 173 -13.78 -3.23 18.46
CA GLY A 173 -14.08 -2.10 17.58
C GLY A 173 -13.42 -0.79 18.01
N THR A 174 -12.60 -0.79 19.06
CA THR A 174 -11.93 0.41 19.58
C THR A 174 -10.76 0.80 18.70
N GLU A 175 -10.87 1.97 18.07
CA GLU A 175 -9.81 2.58 17.27
C GLU A 175 -8.73 3.24 18.13
N ASP A 176 -7.50 3.29 17.60
CA ASP A 176 -6.38 4.01 18.20
C ASP A 176 -6.58 5.53 18.09
N ILE A 177 -6.97 6.16 19.19
CA ILE A 177 -7.26 7.60 19.29
C ILE A 177 -6.08 8.45 18.81
N LYS A 178 -4.83 8.03 19.07
CA LYS A 178 -3.65 8.80 18.64
C LYS A 178 -3.50 8.79 17.13
N THR A 179 -3.76 7.66 16.47
CA THR A 179 -3.79 7.58 15.00
C THR A 179 -4.82 8.56 14.44
N LEU A 180 -6.05 8.57 14.95
CA LEU A 180 -7.11 9.48 14.51
C LEU A 180 -6.75 10.96 14.72
N GLN A 181 -6.15 11.29 15.86
CA GLN A 181 -5.69 12.65 16.15
C GLN A 181 -4.60 13.12 15.19
N ILE A 182 -3.66 12.24 14.81
CA ILE A 182 -2.62 12.58 13.84
C ILE A 182 -3.23 12.77 12.45
N ILE A 183 -4.13 11.89 12.02
CA ILE A 183 -4.84 12.02 10.73
C ILE A 183 -5.55 13.37 10.64
N LYS A 184 -6.30 13.75 11.68
CA LYS A 184 -7.04 15.02 11.72
C LYS A 184 -6.15 16.27 11.68
N LYS A 185 -4.89 16.17 12.14
CA LYS A 185 -3.93 17.29 12.09
C LYS A 185 -3.26 17.46 10.73
N LEU A 186 -3.28 16.41 9.90
CA LEU A 186 -2.63 16.37 8.59
C LEU A 186 -3.62 16.52 7.43
N THR A 187 -4.92 16.67 7.74
CA THR A 187 -6.01 16.97 6.81
C THR A 187 -6.38 18.44 6.90
#